data_AF-A0A495Z2E1-F1
#
_entry.id   AF-A0A495Z2E1-F1
#
_cell.length_a   1.000
_cell.length_b   1.000
_cell.length_c   1.000
_cell.angle_alpha   90.00
_cell.angle_beta   90.00
_cell.angle_gamma   90.00
#
_symmetry.space_group_name_H-M   'P 1'
#
loop_
_entity.id
_entity.type
_entity.pdbx_description
1 polymer ?
#
loop_
_entity_poly.entity_id
_entity_poly.type
_entity_poly.pdbx_seq_one_letter_code
_entity_poly.pdbx_strand_id
1 'polypeptide(L)'
;MKSNRPFYIALSYLFALTITAFAQEAKVDPKKTEDITFELTKPLKFVDRPRTVNFITKANIEKLRNRPILAMREIDIGKGTLNQQLFDEGITLRKGRKGEEKIQVRTCKEYDDALLAGYAPDGTWEIGVASYFKYSCGTLNLLQKATRHKRSFLPTRNQELFDLTLLPLKLFPIVSDYEQTYGRDIENETYHDQAEKGELEVIENTPHKFVCKDDGLKQRLTEVVRADFNGDGTEDILFHEAVAAIDATYRTYNLIILTRKSSRAKYEMVFKSKFVMLPKHLDKALKGE
;
A
#
# COMPACT_ATOMS: atom_id res chain seq x y z
N MET A 1 48.46 -60.62 -47.77
CA MET A 1 49.85 -60.64 -48.29
C MET A 1 49.99 -59.54 -49.33
N LYS A 2 51.01 -58.68 -49.18
CA LYS A 2 51.45 -57.59 -50.10
C LYS A 2 50.45 -56.43 -50.27
N SER A 3 50.83 -55.16 -50.37
CA SER A 3 52.04 -54.38 -50.07
C SER A 3 51.78 -52.97 -50.60
N ASN A 4 52.12 -51.95 -49.79
CA ASN A 4 52.61 -50.61 -50.15
C ASN A 4 51.79 -49.62 -51.01
N ARG A 5 51.71 -48.40 -50.45
CA ARG A 5 51.28 -47.09 -50.98
C ARG A 5 52.19 -46.64 -52.16
N PRO A 6 51.86 -45.56 -52.93
CA PRO A 6 52.23 -44.20 -52.48
C PRO A 6 51.33 -43.02 -52.96
N PHE A 7 51.70 -41.85 -52.42
CA PHE A 7 51.30 -40.45 -52.64
C PHE A 7 51.33 -39.90 -54.09
N TYR A 8 50.52 -38.86 -54.39
CA TYR A 8 50.79 -37.59 -55.14
C TYR A 8 49.48 -36.74 -55.13
N ILE A 9 49.34 -35.61 -54.41
CA ILE A 9 49.67 -34.18 -54.67
C ILE A 9 48.90 -33.49 -55.83
N ALA A 10 48.18 -32.41 -55.46
CA ALA A 10 47.76 -31.21 -56.22
C ALA A 10 46.72 -31.37 -57.35
N LEU A 11 45.81 -30.45 -57.69
CA LEU A 11 45.53 -29.05 -57.33
C LEU A 11 44.10 -28.72 -57.83
N SER A 12 43.38 -27.81 -57.14
CA SER A 12 42.39 -26.85 -57.67
C SER A 12 41.19 -27.31 -58.52
N TYR A 13 39.95 -27.03 -58.07
CA TYR A 13 39.17 -25.86 -58.52
C TYR A 13 37.77 -25.82 -57.86
N LEU A 14 37.50 -24.67 -57.23
CA LEU A 14 36.22 -23.99 -57.00
C LEU A 14 34.91 -24.81 -57.03
N PHE A 15 34.26 -24.90 -55.87
CA PHE A 15 32.81 -24.75 -55.78
C PHE A 15 32.50 -23.67 -54.73
N ALA A 16 32.12 -22.50 -55.21
CA ALA A 16 31.54 -21.45 -54.40
C ALA A 16 30.12 -21.87 -54.01
N LEU A 17 29.90 -22.22 -52.74
CA LEU A 17 28.58 -22.22 -52.13
C LEU A 17 28.55 -21.09 -51.12
N THR A 18 27.93 -19.99 -51.54
CA THR A 18 27.56 -18.87 -50.68
C THR A 18 26.58 -19.36 -49.62
N ILE A 19 27.03 -19.32 -48.37
CA ILE A 19 26.20 -19.42 -47.18
C ILE A 19 25.40 -18.12 -47.09
N THR A 20 24.09 -18.18 -47.26
CA THR A 20 23.18 -17.18 -46.67
C THR A 20 22.27 -17.90 -45.70
N ALA A 21 22.85 -18.23 -44.54
CA ALA A 21 22.05 -18.43 -43.34
C ALA A 21 21.45 -17.07 -42.98
N PHE A 22 20.14 -16.93 -43.10
CA PHE A 22 19.40 -15.84 -42.46
C PHE A 22 19.50 -16.06 -40.94
N ALA A 23 20.60 -15.62 -40.35
CA ALA A 23 20.63 -15.24 -38.95
C ALA A 23 19.82 -13.95 -38.87
N GLN A 24 18.52 -14.09 -38.60
CA GLN A 24 17.74 -12.97 -38.11
C GLN A 24 18.30 -12.68 -36.72
N GLU A 25 19.32 -11.82 -36.65
CA GLU A 25 19.69 -11.14 -35.43
C GLU A 25 18.43 -10.45 -34.93
N ALA A 26 17.77 -11.11 -33.98
CA ALA A 26 16.81 -10.44 -33.13
C ALA A 26 17.58 -9.29 -32.49
N LYS A 27 17.41 -8.08 -33.04
CA LYS A 27 17.73 -6.85 -32.36
C LYS A 27 16.96 -6.90 -31.05
N VAL A 28 17.64 -7.35 -29.99
CA VAL A 28 17.20 -7.14 -28.63
C VAL A 28 17.20 -5.64 -28.46
N ASP A 29 16.01 -5.05 -28.54
CA ASP A 29 15.79 -3.65 -28.29
C ASP A 29 16.35 -3.32 -26.89
N PRO A 30 17.44 -2.51 -26.78
CA PRO A 30 18.14 -2.29 -25.53
C PRO A 30 17.38 -1.35 -24.58
N LYS A 31 16.08 -1.12 -24.81
CA LYS A 31 15.22 -0.30 -23.96
C LYS A 31 13.89 -0.95 -23.57
N LYS A 32 13.86 -2.28 -23.44
CA LYS A 32 12.81 -2.92 -22.63
C LYS A 32 13.13 -2.70 -21.16
N THR A 33 12.89 -1.48 -20.66
CA THR A 33 12.84 -1.19 -19.22
C THR A 33 11.98 -2.27 -18.59
N GLU A 34 12.55 -3.10 -17.73
CA GLU A 34 11.78 -4.08 -16.96
C GLU A 34 10.66 -3.33 -16.24
N ASP A 35 9.40 -3.56 -16.64
CA ASP A 35 8.26 -2.92 -15.99
C ASP A 35 8.19 -3.45 -14.56
N ILE A 36 8.32 -2.56 -13.58
CA ILE A 36 8.33 -2.93 -12.17
C ILE A 36 7.00 -3.58 -11.85
N THR A 37 7.05 -4.82 -11.37
CA THR A 37 5.86 -5.55 -10.91
C THR A 37 5.81 -5.51 -9.40
N PHE A 38 4.75 -4.90 -8.87
CA PHE A 38 4.44 -4.81 -7.46
C PHE A 38 3.52 -5.96 -7.05
N GLU A 39 3.92 -6.71 -6.03
CA GLU A 39 3.13 -7.78 -5.44
C GLU A 39 2.47 -7.30 -4.14
N LEU A 40 1.14 -7.25 -4.17
CA LEU A 40 0.29 -6.79 -3.10
C LEU A 40 -0.08 -7.96 -2.18
N THR A 41 0.25 -7.81 -0.91
CA THR A 41 -0.17 -8.70 0.18
C THR A 41 -1.67 -8.54 0.46
N LYS A 42 -2.13 -7.29 0.52
CA LYS A 42 -3.56 -6.96 0.56
C LYS A 42 -3.99 -6.56 -0.84
N PRO A 43 -4.90 -7.29 -1.51
CA PRO A 43 -5.16 -7.03 -2.91
C PRO A 43 -6.21 -5.93 -3.14
N LEU A 44 -6.20 -5.33 -4.34
CA LEU A 44 -7.25 -4.39 -4.75
C LEU A 44 -8.47 -5.13 -5.29
N LYS A 45 -9.65 -4.52 -5.15
CA LYS A 45 -10.93 -5.08 -5.59
C LYS A 45 -11.70 -4.05 -6.43
N PHE A 46 -12.29 -4.52 -7.51
CA PHE A 46 -13.03 -3.71 -8.48
C PHE A 46 -14.34 -4.41 -8.83
N VAL A 47 -15.40 -3.66 -9.09
CA VAL A 47 -16.75 -4.18 -9.35
C VAL A 47 -16.78 -5.06 -10.60
N ASP A 48 -16.11 -4.60 -11.65
CA ASP A 48 -16.06 -5.22 -12.98
C ASP A 48 -15.04 -6.38 -13.05
N ARG A 49 -14.50 -6.85 -11.90
CA ARG A 49 -13.57 -7.98 -11.86
C ARG A 49 -14.03 -9.02 -10.85
N PRO A 50 -14.26 -10.28 -11.27
CA PRO A 50 -14.55 -11.37 -10.32
C PRO A 50 -13.33 -11.79 -9.48
N ARG A 51 -12.13 -11.29 -9.79
CA ARG A 51 -10.87 -11.64 -9.10
C ARG A 51 -10.24 -10.41 -8.43
N THR A 52 -9.51 -10.64 -7.35
CA THR A 52 -8.68 -9.62 -6.72
C THR A 52 -7.47 -9.27 -7.61
N VAL A 53 -6.89 -8.07 -7.46
CA VAL A 53 -5.65 -7.64 -8.13
C VAL A 53 -4.51 -7.72 -7.11
N ASN A 54 -3.63 -8.70 -7.30
CA ASN A 54 -2.48 -8.94 -6.43
C ASN A 54 -1.17 -8.47 -7.08
N PHE A 55 -1.15 -8.29 -8.41
CA PHE A 55 0.03 -7.86 -9.15
C PHE A 55 -0.30 -6.61 -9.95
N ILE A 56 0.53 -5.58 -9.81
CA ILE A 56 0.36 -4.29 -10.49
C ILE A 56 1.68 -3.93 -11.16
N THR A 57 1.61 -3.51 -12.42
CA THR A 57 2.77 -2.91 -13.11
C THR A 57 2.50 -1.44 -13.36
N LYS A 58 3.54 -0.63 -13.58
CA LYS A 58 3.34 0.81 -13.82
C LYS A 58 2.48 1.08 -15.04
N ALA A 59 2.62 0.28 -16.10
CA ALA A 59 1.81 0.41 -17.30
C ALA A 59 0.29 0.21 -17.05
N ASN A 60 -0.07 -0.57 -16.03
CA ASN A 60 -1.46 -0.89 -15.73
C ASN A 60 -2.13 0.05 -14.72
N ILE A 61 -1.38 0.93 -14.03
CA ILE A 61 -1.92 1.79 -12.96
C ILE A 61 -3.04 2.68 -13.49
N GLU A 62 -2.83 3.39 -14.59
CA GLU A 62 -3.84 4.30 -15.14
C GLU A 62 -5.12 3.55 -15.55
N LYS A 63 -4.98 2.37 -16.15
CA LYS A 63 -6.11 1.50 -16.44
C LYS A 63 -6.87 1.13 -15.17
N LEU A 64 -6.17 0.76 -14.09
CA LEU A 64 -6.78 0.41 -12.81
C LEU A 64 -7.47 1.61 -12.14
N ARG A 65 -6.92 2.82 -12.26
CA ARG A 65 -7.52 4.04 -11.69
C ARG A 65 -8.88 4.40 -12.30
N ASN A 66 -9.11 4.01 -13.55
CA ASN A 66 -10.36 4.23 -14.26
C ASN A 66 -11.40 3.11 -14.03
N ARG A 67 -11.12 2.14 -13.15
CA ARG A 67 -12.04 1.06 -12.84
C ARG A 67 -12.92 1.38 -11.63
N PRO A 68 -14.16 0.88 -11.61
CA PRO A 68 -15.07 1.05 -10.48
C PRO A 68 -14.56 0.30 -9.25
N ILE A 69 -14.34 1.03 -8.15
CA ILE A 69 -13.89 0.46 -6.86
C ILE A 69 -15.01 -0.36 -6.25
N LEU A 70 -14.68 -1.57 -5.81
CA LEU A 70 -15.59 -2.39 -5.01
C LEU A 70 -15.42 -2.01 -3.54
N ALA A 71 -16.38 -1.27 -3.00
CA ALA A 71 -16.45 -1.04 -1.57
C ALA A 71 -17.16 -2.21 -0.89
N MET A 72 -16.77 -2.50 0.35
CA MET A 72 -17.34 -3.60 1.12
C MET A 72 -17.73 -3.11 2.51
N ARG A 73 -18.70 -3.75 3.13
CA ARG A 73 -18.94 -3.60 4.56
C ARG A 73 -18.75 -4.94 5.22
N GLU A 74 -17.81 -4.99 6.15
CA GLU A 74 -17.77 -6.05 7.15
C GLU A 74 -18.85 -5.72 8.19
N ILE A 75 -19.90 -6.54 8.20
CA ILE A 75 -20.99 -6.49 9.18
C ILE A 75 -20.70 -7.60 10.17
N ASP A 76 -20.42 -7.27 11.42
CA ASP A 76 -20.48 -8.27 12.48
C ASP A 76 -21.95 -8.63 12.72
N ILE A 77 -22.32 -9.88 12.41
CA ILE A 77 -23.67 -10.41 12.62
C ILE A 77 -23.77 -11.21 13.93
N GLY A 78 -22.78 -11.09 14.81
CA GLY A 78 -22.70 -11.79 16.08
C GLY A 78 -21.91 -13.12 15.99
N LYS A 79 -21.42 -13.57 17.15
CA LYS A 79 -20.59 -14.79 17.32
C LYS A 79 -19.29 -14.80 16.49
N GLY A 80 -18.76 -13.63 16.14
CA GLY A 80 -17.53 -13.51 15.34
C GLY A 80 -17.73 -13.82 13.85
N THR A 81 -18.98 -13.86 13.36
CA THR A 81 -19.27 -14.05 11.94
C THR A 81 -19.38 -12.69 11.25
N LEU A 82 -18.56 -12.47 10.23
CA LEU A 82 -18.57 -11.25 9.43
C LEU A 82 -19.34 -11.49 8.13
N ASN A 83 -20.46 -10.82 7.94
CA ASN A 83 -21.15 -10.77 6.65
C ASN A 83 -20.56 -9.65 5.80
N GLN A 84 -20.32 -9.91 4.52
CA GLN A 84 -19.77 -8.92 3.60
C GLN A 84 -20.89 -8.39 2.70
N GLN A 85 -21.29 -7.14 2.91
CA GLN A 85 -22.17 -6.46 1.97
C GLN A 85 -21.31 -5.74 0.93
N LEU A 86 -21.49 -6.08 -0.33
CA LEU A 86 -20.81 -5.44 -1.45
C LEU A 86 -21.55 -4.16 -1.85
N PHE A 87 -20.79 -3.12 -2.17
CA PHE A 87 -21.31 -1.85 -2.70
C PHE A 87 -20.60 -1.57 -4.01
N ASP A 88 -21.36 -1.69 -5.09
CA ASP A 88 -20.89 -1.49 -6.45
C ASP A 88 -21.27 -0.11 -7.01
N GLU A 89 -22.23 0.58 -6.41
CA GLU A 89 -22.71 1.90 -6.82
C GLU A 89 -21.70 3.04 -6.63
N GLY A 90 -20.64 2.83 -5.82
CA GLY A 90 -19.64 3.83 -5.48
C GLY A 90 -19.93 4.58 -4.17
N ILE A 91 -19.47 5.83 -4.08
CA ILE A 91 -19.67 6.70 -2.91
C ILE A 91 -20.28 8.04 -3.30
N THR A 92 -21.20 8.54 -2.48
CA THR A 92 -21.67 9.92 -2.55
C THR A 92 -20.75 10.83 -1.73
N LEU A 93 -20.20 11.87 -2.36
CA LEU A 93 -19.44 12.92 -1.70
C LEU A 93 -20.23 14.22 -1.69
N ARG A 94 -19.96 15.08 -0.70
CA ARG A 94 -20.72 16.31 -0.46
C ARG A 94 -19.84 17.54 -0.34
N LYS A 95 -20.39 18.68 -0.74
CA LYS A 95 -19.76 20.01 -0.64
C LYS A 95 -20.82 21.05 -0.25
N GLY A 96 -20.36 22.18 0.30
CA GLY A 96 -21.23 23.28 0.72
C GLY A 96 -21.66 23.20 2.19
N ARG A 97 -22.29 24.27 2.68
CA ARG A 97 -22.78 24.35 4.07
C ARG A 97 -23.91 23.34 4.23
N LYS A 98 -23.76 22.32 5.09
CA LYS A 98 -24.69 21.18 5.25
C LYS A 98 -24.74 20.17 4.07
N GLY A 99 -23.76 20.18 3.16
CA GLY A 99 -23.64 19.14 2.13
C GLY A 99 -24.77 19.15 1.09
N GLU A 100 -25.15 20.34 0.64
CA GLU A 100 -26.23 20.57 -0.33
C GLU A 100 -25.83 20.08 -1.73
N GLU A 101 -24.56 20.27 -2.11
CA GLU A 101 -24.02 19.71 -3.33
C GLU A 101 -23.61 18.26 -3.12
N LYS A 102 -23.99 17.38 -4.05
CA LYS A 102 -23.70 15.95 -4.01
C LYS A 102 -23.14 15.49 -5.34
N ILE A 103 -22.16 14.59 -5.28
CA ILE A 103 -21.66 13.89 -6.46
C ILE A 103 -21.50 12.41 -6.13
N GLN A 104 -21.84 11.54 -7.07
CA GLN A 104 -21.57 10.11 -6.99
C GLN A 104 -20.26 9.83 -7.73
N VAL A 105 -19.33 9.12 -7.09
CA VAL A 105 -18.05 8.72 -7.69
C VAL A 105 -17.83 7.22 -7.53
N ARG A 106 -17.23 6.60 -8.54
CA ARG A 106 -17.02 5.15 -8.66
C ARG A 106 -15.57 4.80 -8.93
N THR A 107 -14.82 5.67 -9.59
CA THR A 107 -13.41 5.42 -9.95
C THR A 107 -12.45 6.26 -9.11
N CYS A 108 -11.15 5.93 -9.16
CA CYS A 108 -10.13 6.75 -8.50
C CYS A 108 -9.98 8.12 -9.13
N LYS A 109 -10.14 8.21 -10.46
CA LYS A 109 -10.08 9.48 -11.17
C LYS A 109 -11.18 10.43 -10.69
N GLU A 110 -12.43 9.96 -10.68
CA GLU A 110 -13.58 10.72 -10.18
C GLU A 110 -13.43 11.11 -8.70
N TYR A 111 -12.93 10.19 -7.88
CA TYR A 111 -12.72 10.44 -6.45
C TYR A 111 -11.64 11.50 -6.21
N ASP A 112 -10.49 11.40 -6.87
CA ASP A 112 -9.40 12.38 -6.76
C ASP A 112 -9.84 13.77 -7.27
N ASP A 113 -10.54 13.81 -8.41
CA ASP A 113 -11.09 15.06 -8.99
C ASP A 113 -12.13 15.71 -8.05
N ALA A 114 -12.99 14.91 -7.42
CA ALA A 114 -13.99 15.39 -6.46
C ALA A 114 -13.34 15.93 -5.17
N LEU A 115 -12.32 15.25 -4.64
CA LEU A 115 -11.57 15.75 -3.48
C LEU A 115 -10.88 17.08 -3.79
N LEU A 116 -10.26 17.22 -4.97
CA LEU A 116 -9.64 18.48 -5.44
C LEU A 116 -10.67 19.60 -5.58
N ALA A 117 -11.89 19.26 -6.00
CA ALA A 117 -13.01 20.20 -6.07
C ALA A 117 -13.62 20.55 -4.69
N GLY A 118 -13.12 19.96 -3.59
CA GLY A 118 -13.54 20.25 -2.22
C GLY A 118 -14.76 19.46 -1.75
N TYR A 119 -15.12 18.37 -2.43
CA TYR A 119 -16.09 17.40 -1.91
C TYR A 119 -15.42 16.48 -0.88
N ALA A 120 -16.19 16.01 0.08
CA ALA A 120 -15.73 15.08 1.11
C ALA A 120 -16.83 14.06 1.44
N PRO A 121 -16.47 12.87 1.98
CA PRO A 121 -17.46 11.99 2.58
C PRO A 121 -18.09 12.71 3.79
N ASP A 122 -19.41 12.62 3.91
CA ASP A 122 -20.17 13.26 4.98
C ASP A 122 -21.14 12.24 5.58
N GLY A 123 -20.88 11.84 6.83
CA GLY A 123 -21.57 10.77 7.54
C GLY A 123 -20.69 9.53 7.80
N THR A 124 -20.94 8.84 8.90
CA THR A 124 -20.19 7.62 9.30
C THR A 124 -20.18 6.56 8.20
N TRP A 125 -21.28 6.47 7.46
CA TRP A 125 -21.44 5.55 6.34
C TRP A 125 -20.46 5.86 5.21
N GLU A 126 -20.53 7.06 4.67
CA GLU A 126 -19.69 7.56 3.58
C GLU A 126 -18.21 7.49 3.97
N ILE A 127 -17.87 7.73 5.23
CA ILE A 127 -16.50 7.60 5.75
C ILE A 127 -16.00 6.16 5.66
N GLY A 128 -16.85 5.19 6.03
CA GLY A 128 -16.55 3.76 5.90
C GLY A 128 -16.33 3.35 4.44
N VAL A 129 -17.21 3.78 3.54
CA VAL A 129 -17.08 3.52 2.09
C VAL A 129 -15.83 4.21 1.51
N ALA A 130 -15.55 5.45 1.93
CA ALA A 130 -14.40 6.22 1.48
C ALA A 130 -13.07 5.55 1.81
N SER A 131 -13.01 4.72 2.87
CA SER A 131 -11.81 3.95 3.21
C SER A 131 -11.34 3.04 2.06
N TYR A 132 -12.26 2.49 1.26
CA TYR A 132 -11.94 1.63 0.11
C TYR A 132 -11.36 2.42 -1.06
N PHE A 133 -11.88 3.63 -1.29
CA PHE A 133 -11.34 4.56 -2.27
C PHE A 133 -9.96 5.05 -1.84
N LYS A 134 -9.79 5.49 -0.59
CA LYS A 134 -8.48 5.89 -0.05
C LYS A 134 -7.45 4.80 -0.19
N TYR A 135 -7.81 3.58 0.22
CA TYR A 135 -6.96 2.42 0.10
C TYR A 135 -6.56 2.17 -1.35
N SER A 136 -7.53 2.02 -2.25
CA SER A 136 -7.27 1.63 -3.63
C SER A 136 -6.55 2.72 -4.43
N CYS A 137 -7.08 3.94 -4.37
CA CYS A 137 -6.58 5.08 -5.13
C CYS A 137 -5.26 5.59 -4.56
N GLY A 138 -5.15 5.67 -3.23
CA GLY A 138 -3.90 6.03 -2.58
C GLY A 138 -2.79 5.00 -2.87
N THR A 139 -3.09 3.70 -2.84
CA THR A 139 -2.10 2.66 -3.21
C THR A 139 -1.63 2.83 -4.66
N LEU A 140 -2.55 3.00 -5.61
CA LEU A 140 -2.21 3.22 -7.02
C LEU A 140 -1.37 4.50 -7.22
N ASN A 141 -1.72 5.59 -6.54
CA ASN A 141 -1.00 6.86 -6.58
C ASN A 141 0.43 6.74 -6.01
N LEU A 142 0.61 5.99 -4.93
CA LEU A 142 1.93 5.74 -4.34
C LEU A 142 2.77 4.82 -5.22
N LEU A 143 2.20 3.74 -5.75
CA LEU A 143 2.89 2.81 -6.66
C LEU A 143 3.33 3.47 -7.98
N GLN A 144 2.60 4.47 -8.46
CA GLN A 144 3.00 5.23 -9.65
C GLN A 144 4.36 5.93 -9.44
N LYS A 145 4.57 6.47 -8.23
CA LYS A 145 5.78 7.19 -7.83
C LYS A 145 6.90 6.25 -7.35
N ALA A 146 6.53 5.09 -6.81
CA ALA A 146 7.47 4.12 -6.27
C ALA A 146 8.48 3.64 -7.32
N THR A 147 9.66 3.25 -6.85
CA THR A 147 10.74 2.72 -7.68
C THR A 147 11.22 1.37 -7.15
N ARG A 148 12.16 0.75 -7.87
CA ARG A 148 12.79 -0.50 -7.44
C ARG A 148 13.84 -0.17 -6.38
N HIS A 149 13.71 -0.76 -5.20
CA HIS A 149 14.74 -0.67 -4.18
C HIS A 149 16.03 -1.38 -4.63
N LYS A 150 17.16 -0.92 -4.12
CA LYS A 150 18.48 -1.53 -4.32
C LYS A 150 18.90 -2.42 -3.14
N ARG A 151 18.33 -2.17 -1.97
CA ARG A 151 18.59 -2.90 -0.72
C ARG A 151 17.33 -2.99 0.12
N SER A 152 17.26 -3.97 1.01
CA SER A 152 16.19 -4.10 1.99
C SER A 152 16.77 -4.42 3.36
N PHE A 153 16.20 -3.81 4.40
CA PHE A 153 16.47 -4.15 5.81
C PHE A 153 15.23 -4.75 6.50
N LEU A 154 14.21 -5.04 5.70
CA LEU A 154 12.96 -5.61 6.16
C LEU A 154 13.12 -7.13 6.27
N PRO A 155 12.45 -7.77 7.23
CA PRO A 155 12.42 -9.23 7.31
C PRO A 155 11.79 -9.80 6.03
N THR A 156 12.10 -11.04 5.64
CA THR A 156 11.47 -11.67 4.48
C THR A 156 9.95 -11.78 4.66
N ARG A 157 9.17 -11.93 3.59
CA ARG A 157 7.68 -11.92 3.67
C ARG A 157 7.07 -12.94 4.64
N ASN A 158 7.76 -14.05 4.92
CA ASN A 158 7.26 -15.10 5.81
C ASN A 158 7.72 -14.94 7.27
N GLN A 159 8.50 -13.90 7.56
CA GLN A 159 8.98 -13.59 8.91
C GLN A 159 8.10 -12.52 9.54
N GLU A 160 8.12 -12.47 10.86
CA GLU A 160 7.35 -11.51 11.64
C GLU A 160 7.81 -10.08 11.33
N LEU A 161 6.89 -9.27 10.82
CA LEU A 161 7.16 -7.91 10.42
C LEU A 161 7.06 -6.91 11.58
N PHE A 162 6.24 -7.25 12.57
CA PHE A 162 5.82 -6.39 13.69
C PHE A 162 6.54 -6.77 14.98
N ASP A 163 7.87 -6.76 14.95
CA ASP A 163 8.67 -6.77 16.18
C ASP A 163 8.40 -5.48 16.96
N LEU A 164 7.76 -5.62 18.12
CA LEU A 164 7.30 -4.50 18.94
C LEU A 164 8.46 -3.64 19.47
N THR A 165 9.67 -4.19 19.58
CA THR A 165 10.86 -3.44 20.01
C THR A 165 11.36 -2.47 18.92
N LEU A 166 10.89 -2.68 17.68
CA LEU A 166 11.26 -1.89 16.51
C LEU A 166 10.15 -0.95 16.06
N LEU A 167 8.93 -1.08 16.58
CA LEU A 167 7.80 -0.19 16.29
C LEU A 167 7.81 0.97 17.28
N PRO A 168 8.15 2.21 16.88
CA PRO A 168 8.13 3.34 17.79
C PRO A 168 6.69 3.76 18.11
N LEU A 169 6.47 4.19 19.35
CA LEU A 169 5.13 4.52 19.87
C LEU A 169 4.48 5.68 19.13
N LYS A 170 5.25 6.62 18.56
CA LYS A 170 4.73 7.67 17.67
C LYS A 170 3.97 7.19 16.42
N LEU A 171 4.03 5.91 16.09
CA LEU A 171 3.15 5.33 15.06
C LEU A 171 1.72 5.15 15.54
N PHE A 172 1.50 5.04 16.85
CA PHE A 172 0.19 4.86 17.44
C PHE A 172 -0.64 6.15 17.25
N PRO A 173 -1.93 6.03 16.89
CA PRO A 173 -2.77 7.19 16.69
C PRO A 173 -2.99 7.98 17.97
N ILE A 174 -2.76 9.29 17.87
CA ILE A 174 -2.96 10.27 18.93
C ILE A 174 -4.26 11.01 18.61
N VAL A 175 -5.28 10.90 19.49
CA VAL A 175 -6.61 11.51 19.29
C VAL A 175 -6.85 12.72 20.21
N SER A 176 -6.01 12.90 21.22
CA SER A 176 -5.93 14.08 22.10
C SER A 176 -4.49 14.62 22.12
N ASP A 177 -4.22 15.81 22.67
CA ASP A 177 -2.84 16.28 22.90
C ASP A 177 -2.14 15.38 23.94
N TYR A 178 -1.56 14.28 23.47
CA TYR A 178 -1.01 13.19 24.27
C TYR A 178 0.15 13.62 25.19
N GLU A 179 1.00 14.54 24.75
CA GLU A 179 2.09 15.09 25.57
C GLU A 179 1.55 15.87 26.77
N GLN A 180 0.46 16.62 26.56
CA GLN A 180 -0.18 17.42 27.61
C GLN A 180 -1.07 16.57 28.52
N THR A 181 -1.61 15.45 28.00
CA THR A 181 -2.60 14.62 28.71
C THR A 181 -1.96 13.48 29.51
N TYR A 182 -0.84 12.90 29.05
CA TYR A 182 -0.30 11.66 29.63
C TYR A 182 1.20 11.67 29.98
N GLY A 183 1.96 12.69 29.59
CA GLY A 183 3.39 12.79 29.93
C GLY A 183 4.26 11.64 29.41
N ARG A 184 3.85 10.97 28.32
CA ARG A 184 4.59 9.86 27.70
C ARG A 184 5.66 10.40 26.74
N ASP A 185 6.85 9.78 26.74
CA ASP A 185 7.90 10.05 25.76
C ASP A 185 7.65 9.26 24.46
N ILE A 186 6.66 9.71 23.68
CA ILE A 186 6.21 9.04 22.45
C ILE A 186 7.30 8.93 21.37
N GLU A 187 8.32 9.78 21.43
CA GLU A 187 9.41 9.81 20.46
C GLU A 187 10.43 8.69 20.70
N ASN A 188 10.68 8.35 21.97
CA ASN A 188 11.69 7.35 22.33
C ASN A 188 11.10 5.98 22.67
N GLU A 189 9.83 5.91 23.09
CA GLU A 189 9.18 4.65 23.45
C GLU A 189 8.79 3.81 22.22
N THR A 190 8.54 2.53 22.48
CA THR A 190 8.10 1.52 21.51
C THR A 190 6.79 0.88 21.93
N TYR A 191 6.19 0.12 21.02
CA TYR A 191 4.99 -0.67 21.35
C TYR A 191 5.32 -1.74 22.41
N HIS A 192 6.55 -2.25 22.41
CA HIS A 192 7.02 -3.19 23.43
C HIS A 192 7.03 -2.54 24.82
N ASP A 193 7.55 -1.32 24.94
CA ASP A 193 7.61 -0.61 26.22
C ASP A 193 6.21 -0.39 26.81
N GLN A 194 5.22 -0.12 25.96
CA GLN A 194 3.82 0.03 26.36
C GLN A 194 3.14 -1.30 26.72
N ALA A 195 3.50 -2.39 26.02
CA ALA A 195 3.02 -3.72 26.37
C ALA A 195 3.57 -4.19 27.73
N GLU A 196 4.85 -3.93 28.03
CA GLU A 196 5.48 -4.25 29.32
C GLU A 196 4.85 -3.48 30.49
N LYS A 197 4.36 -2.26 30.25
CA LYS A 197 3.59 -1.48 31.25
C LYS A 197 2.16 -2.00 31.44
N GLY A 198 1.68 -2.92 30.60
CA GLY A 198 0.29 -3.38 30.58
C GLY A 198 -0.70 -2.37 30.01
N GLU A 199 -0.22 -1.32 29.33
CA GLU A 199 -1.04 -0.26 28.74
C GLU A 199 -1.49 -0.64 27.31
N LEU A 200 -0.64 -1.36 26.57
CA LEU A 200 -0.94 -1.85 25.24
C LEU A 200 -1.29 -3.35 25.23
N GLU A 201 -2.50 -3.68 24.78
CA GLU A 201 -2.99 -5.05 24.56
C GLU A 201 -2.74 -5.47 23.11
N VAL A 202 -1.94 -6.52 22.89
CA VAL A 202 -1.77 -7.13 21.56
C VAL A 202 -2.88 -8.15 21.32
N ILE A 203 -3.68 -7.93 20.28
CA ILE A 203 -4.81 -8.81 19.91
C ILE A 203 -4.39 -9.81 18.83
N GLU A 204 -3.61 -9.35 17.85
CA GLU A 204 -3.20 -10.15 16.71
C GLU A 204 -1.84 -9.68 16.23
N ASN A 205 -0.93 -10.63 16.02
CA ASN A 205 0.39 -10.36 15.46
C ASN A 205 0.75 -11.49 14.49
N THR A 206 0.67 -11.18 13.21
CA THR A 206 0.93 -12.11 12.10
C THR A 206 1.91 -11.45 11.12
N PRO A 207 2.53 -12.19 10.19
CA PRO A 207 3.52 -11.62 9.27
C PRO A 207 3.06 -10.38 8.48
N HIS A 208 1.75 -10.21 8.26
CA HIS A 208 1.19 -9.14 7.43
C HIS A 208 0.14 -8.28 8.12
N LYS A 209 -0.20 -8.58 9.37
CA LYS A 209 -1.22 -7.86 10.10
C LYS A 209 -0.93 -7.82 11.60
N PHE A 210 -1.07 -6.62 12.15
CA PHE A 210 -0.93 -6.34 13.57
C PHE A 210 -2.17 -5.59 14.07
N VAL A 211 -2.67 -5.99 15.24
CA VAL A 211 -3.82 -5.37 15.90
C VAL A 211 -3.52 -5.22 17.37
N CYS A 212 -3.68 -4.01 17.90
CA CYS A 212 -3.53 -3.71 19.31
C CYS A 212 -4.62 -2.76 19.81
N LYS A 213 -4.72 -2.64 21.13
CA LYS A 213 -5.46 -1.56 21.80
C LYS A 213 -4.55 -0.86 22.81
N ASP A 214 -4.75 0.44 22.93
CA ASP A 214 -4.19 1.29 23.99
C ASP A 214 -5.11 2.52 24.08
N ASP A 215 -5.29 3.05 25.28
CA ASP A 215 -6.03 4.29 25.58
C ASP A 215 -7.38 4.44 24.86
N GLY A 216 -8.25 3.43 24.96
CA GLY A 216 -9.58 3.48 24.34
C GLY A 216 -9.56 3.47 22.81
N LEU A 217 -8.41 3.20 22.18
CA LEU A 217 -8.26 3.09 20.73
C LEU A 217 -7.86 1.67 20.35
N LYS A 218 -8.31 1.25 19.17
CA LYS A 218 -7.89 0.02 18.49
C LYS A 218 -7.21 0.41 17.20
N GLN A 219 -5.94 0.01 17.04
CA GLN A 219 -5.19 0.17 15.80
C GLN A 219 -5.05 -1.17 15.10
N ARG A 220 -5.19 -1.15 13.77
CA ARG A 220 -4.87 -2.27 12.88
C ARG A 220 -3.92 -1.77 11.80
N LEU A 221 -2.75 -2.38 11.72
CA LEU A 221 -1.81 -2.22 10.60
C LEU A 221 -1.90 -3.46 9.71
N THR A 222 -2.04 -3.26 8.40
CA THR A 222 -2.04 -4.35 7.43
C THR A 222 -1.07 -4.03 6.31
N GLU A 223 -0.11 -4.91 6.08
CA GLU A 223 0.86 -4.78 5.00
C GLU A 223 0.12 -4.80 3.65
N VAL A 224 0.44 -3.83 2.80
CA VAL A 224 -0.13 -3.71 1.45
C VAL A 224 0.87 -4.19 0.42
N VAL A 225 2.05 -3.58 0.40
CA VAL A 225 3.08 -3.80 -0.62
C VAL A 225 4.41 -3.20 -0.15
N ARG A 226 5.51 -3.74 -0.69
CA ARG A 226 6.87 -3.22 -0.46
C ARG A 226 7.45 -2.65 -1.75
N ALA A 227 8.10 -1.49 -1.66
CA ALA A 227 8.75 -0.80 -2.77
C ALA A 227 9.65 0.30 -2.21
N ASP A 228 10.46 0.95 -3.05
CA ASP A 228 11.13 2.20 -2.67
C ASP A 228 10.17 3.36 -2.95
N PHE A 229 9.53 3.90 -1.90
CA PHE A 229 8.52 4.95 -2.06
C PHE A 229 9.10 6.37 -1.98
N ASN A 230 10.30 6.53 -1.41
CA ASN A 230 10.96 7.83 -1.25
C ASN A 230 12.13 8.06 -2.23
N GLY A 231 12.52 7.05 -3.01
CA GLY A 231 13.60 7.10 -3.99
C GLY A 231 15.00 7.02 -3.38
N ASP A 232 15.16 6.62 -2.12
CA ASP A 232 16.45 6.56 -1.44
C ASP A 232 17.24 5.25 -1.72
N GLY A 233 16.64 4.34 -2.49
CA GLY A 233 17.19 3.03 -2.83
C GLY A 233 16.95 1.95 -1.77
N THR A 234 16.29 2.25 -0.66
CA THR A 234 15.94 1.31 0.41
C THR A 234 14.51 0.82 0.25
N GLU A 235 14.25 -0.44 0.56
CA GLU A 235 12.90 -0.98 0.57
C GLU A 235 12.10 -0.41 1.74
N ASP A 236 10.94 0.16 1.41
CA ASP A 236 9.93 0.65 2.33
C ASP A 236 8.69 -0.25 2.29
N ILE A 237 7.82 -0.10 3.29
CA ILE A 237 6.55 -0.83 3.39
C ILE A 237 5.39 0.16 3.40
N LEU A 238 4.43 -0.07 2.51
CA LEU A 238 3.12 0.56 2.58
C LEU A 238 2.19 -0.28 3.48
N PHE A 239 1.69 0.34 4.54
CA PHE A 239 0.64 -0.18 5.40
C PHE A 239 -0.69 0.54 5.17
N HIS A 240 -1.77 -0.21 5.29
CA HIS A 240 -3.09 0.34 5.54
C HIS A 240 -3.36 0.31 7.04
N GLU A 241 -3.46 1.49 7.63
CA GLU A 241 -3.83 1.70 9.03
C GLU A 241 -5.34 1.90 9.13
N ALA A 242 -5.99 1.16 10.03
CA ALA A 242 -7.34 1.44 10.48
C ALA A 242 -7.32 1.71 11.99
N VAL A 243 -7.90 2.81 12.41
CA VAL A 243 -8.03 3.20 13.82
C VAL A 243 -9.50 3.32 14.13
N ALA A 244 -9.92 2.80 15.29
CA ALA A 244 -11.26 3.00 15.81
C ALA A 244 -11.19 3.27 17.31
N ALA A 245 -12.04 4.18 17.80
CA ALA A 245 -12.28 4.26 19.23
C ALA A 245 -13.12 3.05 19.70
N ILE A 246 -12.76 2.52 20.86
CA ILE A 246 -13.48 1.46 21.56
C ILE A 246 -14.77 2.08 22.10
N ASP A 247 -15.89 1.40 21.90
CA ASP A 247 -17.22 1.84 22.34
C ASP A 247 -17.66 3.23 21.83
N ALA A 248 -17.08 3.69 20.73
CA ALA A 248 -17.39 4.97 20.10
C ALA A 248 -17.41 4.88 18.56
N THR A 249 -17.78 5.99 17.90
CA THR A 249 -17.96 6.05 16.44
C THR A 249 -16.75 6.59 15.69
N TYR A 250 -15.74 7.11 16.40
CA TYR A 250 -14.52 7.64 15.79
C TYR A 250 -13.78 6.54 15.03
N ARG A 251 -13.48 6.80 13.75
CA ARG A 251 -12.72 5.91 12.88
C ARG A 251 -11.86 6.71 11.91
N THR A 252 -10.63 6.27 11.72
CA THR A 252 -9.77 6.79 10.64
C THR A 252 -9.10 5.66 9.87
N TYR A 253 -8.78 5.95 8.61
CA TYR A 253 -8.20 5.00 7.68
C TYR A 253 -7.12 5.73 6.91
N ASN A 254 -5.87 5.27 7.07
CA ASN A 254 -4.70 5.92 6.53
C ASN A 254 -3.83 4.93 5.75
N LEU A 255 -3.04 5.48 4.83
CA LEU A 255 -1.89 4.81 4.24
C LEU A 255 -0.63 5.34 4.91
N ILE A 256 0.21 4.44 5.42
CA ILE A 256 1.46 4.77 6.09
C ILE A 256 2.60 4.11 5.33
N ILE A 257 3.66 4.86 5.04
CA ILE A 257 4.91 4.30 4.55
C ILE A 257 5.91 4.30 5.69
N LEU A 258 6.43 3.11 6.00
CA LEU A 258 7.52 2.94 6.95
C LEU A 258 8.78 2.51 6.22
N THR A 259 9.91 3.07 6.63
CA THR A 259 11.25 2.67 6.18
C THR A 259 12.03 2.12 7.36
N ARG A 260 13.11 1.39 7.06
CA ARG A 260 14.03 0.88 8.08
C ARG A 260 15.45 1.01 7.57
N LYS A 261 16.33 1.68 8.31
CA LYS A 261 17.69 1.99 7.87
C LYS A 261 18.72 0.91 8.16
N SER A 262 18.40 -0.06 9.02
CA SER A 262 19.24 -1.23 9.30
C SER A 262 18.43 -2.38 9.90
N SER A 263 18.99 -3.59 9.98
CA SER A 263 18.34 -4.76 10.58
C SER A 263 18.14 -4.69 12.10
N ARG A 264 18.55 -3.60 12.76
CA ARG A 264 18.30 -3.33 14.19
C ARG A 264 17.67 -1.95 14.44
N ALA A 265 17.52 -1.12 13.42
CA ALA A 265 16.90 0.19 13.56
C ALA A 265 15.39 0.04 13.77
N LYS A 266 14.81 0.95 14.54
CA LYS A 266 13.36 1.15 14.61
C LYS A 266 12.82 1.55 13.23
N TYR A 267 11.53 1.32 13.01
CA TYR A 267 10.84 1.84 11.84
C TYR A 267 10.76 3.37 11.89
N GLU A 268 10.89 4.01 10.75
CA GLU A 268 10.72 5.44 10.59
C GLU A 268 9.55 5.72 9.66
N MET A 269 8.67 6.65 10.05
CA MET A 269 7.56 7.07 9.21
C MET A 269 8.05 8.02 8.12
N VAL A 270 7.92 7.59 6.86
CA VAL A 270 8.24 8.39 5.67
C VAL A 270 7.03 9.21 5.23
N PHE A 271 5.85 8.60 5.33
CA PHE A 271 4.60 9.19 4.90
C PHE A 271 3.46 8.65 5.74
N LYS A 272 2.51 9.51 6.08
CA LYS A 272 1.18 9.11 6.55
C LYS A 272 0.18 10.00 5.85
N SER A 273 -0.78 9.38 5.16
CA SER A 273 -1.87 10.13 4.55
C SER A 273 -2.63 10.83 5.66
N LYS A 274 -2.51 12.15 5.78
CA LYS A 274 -3.32 12.91 6.71
C LYS A 274 -4.73 12.99 6.14
N PHE A 275 -5.69 12.41 6.84
CA PHE A 275 -7.08 12.74 6.63
C PHE A 275 -7.56 13.58 7.81
N VAL A 276 -7.52 14.90 7.64
CA VAL A 276 -8.21 15.80 8.56
C VAL A 276 -9.66 15.86 8.09
N MET A 277 -10.51 14.99 8.65
CA MET A 277 -11.93 15.32 8.80
C MET A 277 -12.11 15.87 10.20
N LEU A 278 -11.77 17.15 10.34
CA LEU A 278 -12.46 17.95 11.34
C LEU A 278 -13.59 18.65 10.60
N PRO A 279 -14.81 18.66 11.14
CA PRO A 279 -15.79 19.65 10.74
C PRO A 279 -15.09 21.02 10.71
N LYS A 280 -15.32 21.85 9.69
CA LYS A 280 -14.64 23.16 9.53
C LYS A 280 -14.69 24.08 10.77
N HIS A 281 -15.57 23.80 11.74
CA HIS A 281 -15.65 24.52 13.02
C HIS A 281 -14.64 24.05 14.08
N LEU A 282 -14.08 22.85 13.97
CA LEU A 282 -13.02 22.33 14.87
C LEU A 282 -11.60 22.56 14.33
N ASP A 283 -11.44 22.73 13.01
CA ASP A 283 -10.14 23.06 12.39
C ASP A 283 -9.66 24.48 12.72
N LYS A 284 -10.59 25.37 13.11
CA LYS A 284 -10.30 26.72 13.62
C LYS A 284 -9.75 26.70 15.06
N ALA A 285 -10.35 25.87 15.92
CA ALA A 285 -9.92 25.72 17.31
C ALA A 285 -8.50 25.18 17.46
N LEU A 286 -8.03 24.33 16.53
CA LEU A 286 -6.67 23.79 16.54
C LEU A 286 -5.64 24.67 15.81
N LYS A 287 -6.08 25.68 15.05
CA LYS A 287 -5.20 26.66 14.39
C LYS A 287 -5.03 27.97 15.16
N GLY A 288 -5.70 28.11 16.32
CA GLY A 288 -5.69 29.36 17.07
C GLY A 288 -6.30 30.53 16.30
N GLU A 289 -7.28 30.27 15.43
CA GLU A 289 -8.05 31.27 14.67
C GLU A 289 -9.53 31.30 15.07
#